data_AF-K1YVP5-F1
#
_entry.id   AF-K1YVP5-F1
#
_cell.length_a   1.000
_cell.length_b   1.000
_cell.length_c   1.000
_cell.angle_alpha   90.00
_cell.angle_beta   90.00
_cell.angle_gamma   90.00
#
_symmetry.space_group_name_H-M   'P 1'
#
loop_
_entity.id
_entity.type
_entity.pdbx_description
1 polymer ?
#
loop_
_entity_poly.entity_id
_entity_poly.type
_entity_poly.pdbx_seq_one_letter_code
_entity_poly.pdbx_strand_id
1 'polypeptide(L)'
;MKTPFLLQKFIFIFLLSAATSSFAGSNFTAGEMTIDGQTIRNLDCNLDEGGFMPLLAVVTAIAGQKEGLKSCQSSGGPIDAQWTWSASKTSVQIKNITDKTKAQCYAKAIEKTKGPLGTCSGQIILP
;
A
#
# COMPACT_ATOMS: atom_id res chain seq x y z
N MET A 1 70.00 17.21 -25.01
CA MET A 1 69.98 16.86 -23.56
C MET A 1 69.07 17.86 -22.87
N LYS A 2 67.96 17.57 -22.18
CA LYS A 2 67.35 16.39 -21.56
C LYS A 2 65.82 16.65 -21.47
N THR A 3 64.99 15.72 -21.92
CA THR A 3 63.74 15.35 -21.20
C THR A 3 64.13 14.37 -20.06
N PRO A 4 63.28 13.91 -19.11
CA PRO A 4 61.82 14.04 -18.91
C PRO A 4 61.39 14.29 -17.42
N PHE A 5 60.07 14.44 -17.13
CA PHE A 5 59.34 13.83 -15.99
C PHE A 5 57.87 14.32 -16.05
N LEU A 6 56.97 13.51 -16.63
CA LEU A 6 56.05 12.62 -15.90
C LEU A 6 54.98 13.42 -15.11
N LEU A 7 53.76 13.63 -15.62
CA LEU A 7 52.72 12.60 -15.84
C LEU A 7 52.17 12.01 -14.53
N GLN A 8 51.57 12.81 -13.63
CA GLN A 8 50.73 12.21 -12.57
C GLN A 8 49.77 13.16 -11.82
N LYS A 9 49.01 14.00 -12.53
CA LYS A 9 47.77 14.52 -11.94
C LYS A 9 46.61 13.65 -12.39
N PHE A 10 46.63 12.41 -11.93
CA PHE A 10 45.51 11.48 -12.06
C PHE A 10 44.31 12.09 -11.34
N ILE A 11 43.41 12.59 -12.17
CA ILE A 11 41.99 12.77 -11.97
C ILE A 11 41.47 11.63 -11.07
N PHE A 12 41.36 11.87 -9.77
CA PHE A 12 40.58 11.05 -8.85
C PHE A 12 39.11 11.47 -9.02
N ILE A 13 38.49 11.06 -10.13
CA ILE A 13 37.02 11.03 -10.22
C ILE A 13 36.58 9.96 -9.25
N PHE A 14 36.24 10.39 -8.04
CA PHE A 14 35.54 9.58 -7.06
C PHE A 14 34.16 9.31 -7.67
N LEU A 15 34.03 8.16 -8.32
CA LEU A 15 32.76 7.54 -8.69
C LEU A 15 31.98 7.26 -7.39
N LEU A 16 31.28 8.28 -6.90
CA LEU A 16 30.18 8.12 -5.95
C LEU A 16 29.11 7.31 -6.67
N SER A 17 29.22 5.99 -6.57
CA SER A 17 28.14 5.07 -6.88
C SER A 17 27.04 5.35 -5.86
N ALA A 18 26.05 6.16 -6.26
CA ALA A 18 24.81 6.30 -5.53
C ALA A 18 24.14 4.92 -5.53
N ALA A 19 24.35 4.15 -4.47
CA ALA A 19 23.59 2.96 -4.19
C ALA A 19 22.13 3.41 -3.97
N THR A 20 21.31 3.31 -5.01
CA THR A 20 19.85 3.43 -4.85
C THR A 20 19.40 2.21 -4.07
N SER A 21 19.25 2.37 -2.76
CA SER A 21 18.63 1.38 -1.89
C SER A 21 17.18 1.20 -2.33
N SER A 22 16.94 0.27 -3.26
CA SER A 22 15.60 -0.24 -3.51
C SER A 22 15.22 -1.04 -2.28
N PHE A 23 14.30 -0.51 -1.46
CA PHE A 23 13.63 -1.34 -0.47
C PHE A 23 12.96 -2.48 -1.25
N ALA A 24 13.27 -3.72 -0.87
CA ALA A 24 12.66 -4.87 -1.51
C ALA A 24 11.17 -4.85 -1.16
N GLY A 25 10.32 -4.74 -2.20
CA GLY A 25 8.89 -4.87 -2.03
C GLY A 25 8.56 -6.13 -1.24
N SER A 26 7.65 -6.01 -0.29
CA SER A 26 7.32 -7.07 0.66
C SER A 26 5.90 -7.54 0.42
N ASN A 27 5.75 -8.86 0.37
CA ASN A 27 4.44 -9.51 0.30
C ASN A 27 4.00 -9.87 1.72
N PHE A 28 2.79 -9.46 2.08
CA PHE A 28 2.16 -9.76 3.36
C PHE A 28 0.84 -10.48 3.11
N THR A 29 0.67 -11.61 3.77
CA THR A 29 -0.60 -12.33 3.77
C THR A 29 -1.04 -12.52 5.22
N ALA A 30 -2.30 -12.19 5.51
CA ALA A 30 -2.90 -12.39 6.82
C ALA A 30 -4.31 -12.99 6.66
N GLY A 31 -4.59 -14.07 7.39
CA GLY A 31 -5.89 -14.74 7.34
C GLY A 31 -7.02 -13.87 7.90
N GLU A 32 -6.80 -13.24 9.06
CA GLU A 32 -7.76 -12.33 9.68
C GLU A 32 -7.01 -11.31 10.56
N MET A 33 -7.41 -10.05 10.49
CA MET A 33 -6.98 -9.00 11.40
C MET A 33 -8.16 -8.12 11.80
N THR A 34 -8.26 -7.82 13.08
CA THR A 34 -9.32 -6.97 13.65
C THR A 34 -8.70 -5.79 14.39
N ILE A 35 -9.12 -4.57 14.01
CA ILE A 35 -8.73 -3.32 14.67
C ILE A 35 -10.00 -2.49 14.87
N ASP A 36 -10.23 -1.99 16.08
CA ASP A 36 -11.42 -1.18 16.43
C ASP A 36 -12.76 -1.81 16.03
N GLY A 37 -12.83 -3.14 16.10
CA GLY A 37 -13.98 -3.95 15.69
C GLY A 37 -14.22 -3.99 14.17
N GLN A 38 -13.33 -3.39 13.36
CA GLN A 38 -13.28 -3.59 11.92
C GLN A 38 -12.40 -4.81 11.62
N THR A 39 -12.97 -5.82 10.99
CA THR A 39 -12.23 -7.03 10.60
C THR A 39 -11.92 -7.00 9.11
N ILE A 40 -10.70 -7.43 8.75
CA ILE A 40 -10.28 -7.70 7.38
C ILE A 40 -9.81 -9.15 7.31
N ARG A 41 -10.35 -9.91 6.35
CA ARG A 41 -10.03 -11.32 6.11
C ARG A 41 -9.27 -11.49 4.80
N ASN A 42 -8.46 -12.54 4.73
CA ASN A 42 -7.70 -12.91 3.54
C ASN A 42 -6.95 -11.71 2.95
N LEU A 43 -6.31 -10.91 3.81
CA LEU A 43 -5.56 -9.75 3.39
C LEU A 43 -4.30 -10.24 2.69
N ASP A 44 -4.10 -9.79 1.46
CA ASP A 44 -2.91 -10.01 0.67
C ASP A 44 -2.42 -8.67 0.14
N CYS A 45 -1.18 -8.30 0.46
CA CYS A 45 -0.58 -7.02 0.10
C CYS A 45 0.79 -7.22 -0.50
N ASN A 46 1.07 -6.53 -1.60
CA ASN A 46 2.40 -6.31 -2.14
C ASN A 46 2.73 -4.81 -1.95
N LEU A 47 3.55 -4.52 -0.94
CA LEU A 47 3.91 -3.16 -0.53
C LEU A 47 5.34 -2.84 -0.94
N ASP A 48 5.60 -1.59 -1.30
CA ASP A 48 6.96 -1.13 -1.64
C ASP A 48 7.88 -1.12 -0.40
N GLU A 49 7.28 -1.00 0.78
CA GLU A 49 7.96 -1.04 2.07
C GLU A 49 7.71 -2.37 2.80
N GLY A 50 8.74 -2.86 3.49
CA GLY A 50 8.71 -4.10 4.26
C GLY A 50 8.58 -3.92 5.77
N GLY A 51 8.32 -5.03 6.46
CA GLY A 51 8.14 -5.09 7.91
C GLY A 51 6.69 -4.98 8.41
N PHE A 52 6.51 -5.11 9.72
CA PHE A 52 5.20 -5.15 10.37
C PHE A 52 4.47 -3.79 10.37
N MET A 53 5.21 -2.68 10.37
CA MET A 53 4.61 -1.33 10.48
C MET A 53 3.76 -0.96 9.24
N PRO A 54 4.23 -1.16 7.99
CA PRO A 54 3.37 -0.99 6.82
C PRO A 54 2.07 -1.80 6.89
N LEU A 55 2.12 -3.07 7.34
CA LEU A 55 0.94 -3.91 7.50
C LEU A 55 -0.06 -3.32 8.50
N LEU A 56 0.41 -2.87 9.66
CA LEU A 56 -0.45 -2.23 10.65
C LEU A 56 -1.08 -0.94 10.11
N ALA A 57 -0.30 -0.15 9.35
CA ALA A 57 -0.79 1.06 8.69
C ALA A 57 -1.90 0.74 7.67
N VAL A 58 -1.79 -0.37 6.91
CA VAL A 58 -2.84 -0.84 6.00
C VAL A 58 -4.15 -1.05 6.73
N VAL A 59 -4.14 -1.88 7.79
CA VAL A 59 -5.37 -2.25 8.50
C VAL A 59 -5.97 -1.05 9.23
N THR A 60 -5.12 -0.20 9.82
CA THR A 60 -5.54 1.02 10.52
C THR A 60 -6.17 2.03 9.56
N ALA A 61 -5.62 2.20 8.36
CA ALA A 61 -6.16 3.11 7.35
C ALA A 61 -7.57 2.69 6.92
N ILE A 62 -7.81 1.40 6.70
CA ILE A 62 -9.12 0.85 6.38
C ILE A 62 -10.08 0.97 7.58
N ALA A 63 -9.63 0.62 8.79
CA ALA A 63 -10.42 0.74 10.02
C ALA A 63 -10.87 2.18 10.29
N GLY A 64 -10.04 3.18 9.95
CA GLY A 64 -10.39 4.60 10.04
C GLY A 64 -11.55 5.03 9.13
N GLN A 65 -11.95 4.22 8.14
CA GLN A 65 -13.12 4.48 7.28
C GLN A 65 -14.35 3.65 7.66
N LYS A 66 -14.35 3.00 8.82
CA LYS A 66 -15.47 2.18 9.33
C LYS A 66 -16.85 2.83 9.15
N GLU A 67 -17.02 4.08 9.60
CA GLU A 67 -18.28 4.80 9.47
C GLU A 67 -18.65 5.12 8.01
N GLY A 68 -17.66 5.47 7.19
CA GLY A 68 -17.85 5.70 5.76
C GLY A 68 -18.32 4.43 5.05
N LEU A 69 -17.73 3.28 5.39
CA LEU A 69 -18.13 1.99 4.87
C LEU A 69 -19.52 1.56 5.35
N LYS A 70 -19.85 1.78 6.63
CA LYS A 70 -21.20 1.52 7.19
C LYS A 70 -22.28 2.37 6.53
N SER A 71 -21.96 3.59 6.11
CA SER A 71 -22.94 4.44 5.42
C SER A 71 -23.40 3.89 4.06
N CYS A 72 -22.62 3.00 3.46
CA CYS A 72 -22.92 2.41 2.16
C CYS A 72 -23.93 1.26 2.23
N GLN A 73 -24.04 0.58 3.37
CA GLN A 73 -25.15 -0.32 3.69
C GLN A 73 -25.30 -0.51 5.19
N SER A 74 -26.53 -0.50 5.67
CA SER A 74 -26.87 -0.73 7.08
C SER A 74 -26.82 -2.20 7.50
N SER A 75 -27.10 -3.12 6.57
CA SER A 75 -26.95 -4.56 6.80
C SER A 75 -25.47 -4.92 6.60
N GLY A 76 -24.71 -5.11 7.68
CA GLY A 76 -23.30 -5.48 7.61
C GLY A 76 -23.00 -6.69 6.71
N GLY A 77 -21.73 -6.99 6.50
CA GLY A 77 -21.33 -8.10 5.64
C GLY A 77 -19.95 -7.93 5.01
N PRO A 78 -19.45 -8.99 4.35
CA PRO A 78 -18.16 -8.96 3.69
C PRO A 78 -18.20 -8.15 2.40
N ILE A 79 -17.14 -7.39 2.16
CA ILE A 79 -16.88 -6.68 0.90
C ILE A 79 -15.50 -7.10 0.41
N ASP A 80 -15.45 -7.74 -0.75
CA ASP A 80 -14.19 -8.07 -1.39
C ASP A 80 -13.67 -6.82 -2.12
N ALA A 81 -12.52 -6.31 -1.68
CA ALA A 81 -11.91 -5.12 -2.25
C ALA A 81 -10.48 -5.41 -2.70
N GLN A 82 -10.08 -4.74 -3.76
CA GLN A 82 -8.68 -4.57 -4.15
C GLN A 82 -8.40 -3.07 -4.22
N TRP A 83 -7.33 -2.63 -3.60
CA TRP A 83 -6.95 -1.23 -3.62
C TRP A 83 -5.44 -1.07 -3.85
N THR A 84 -5.06 0.08 -4.37
CA THR A 84 -3.66 0.44 -4.61
C THR A 84 -3.42 1.84 -4.12
N TRP A 85 -2.52 2.00 -3.17
CA TRP A 85 -2.01 3.29 -2.74
C TRP A 85 -0.85 3.68 -3.64
N SER A 86 -1.00 4.84 -4.29
CA SER A 86 0.05 5.51 -5.04
C SER A 86 0.37 6.85 -4.40
N ALA A 87 1.45 7.50 -4.85
CA ALA A 87 1.87 8.79 -4.29
C ALA A 87 0.80 9.89 -4.36
N SER A 88 -0.13 9.82 -5.31
CA SER A 88 -1.14 10.87 -5.54
C SER A 88 -2.57 10.47 -5.21
N LYS A 89 -2.89 9.17 -5.21
CA LYS A 89 -4.25 8.69 -5.03
C LYS A 89 -4.31 7.23 -4.60
N THR A 90 -5.48 6.86 -4.09
CA THR A 90 -5.88 5.47 -3.87
C THR A 90 -6.78 5.06 -5.02
N SER A 91 -6.50 3.94 -5.67
CA SER A 91 -7.39 3.33 -6.67
C SER A 91 -8.05 2.11 -6.06
N VAL A 92 -9.36 1.97 -6.23
CA VAL A 92 -10.13 0.89 -5.58
C VAL A 92 -11.00 0.17 -6.60
N GLN A 93 -11.05 -1.15 -6.49
CA GLN A 93 -11.97 -2.03 -7.19
C GLN A 93 -12.72 -2.88 -6.17
N ILE A 94 -14.05 -2.81 -6.21
CA ILE A 94 -14.90 -3.68 -5.42
C ILE A 94 -15.29 -4.88 -6.28
N LYS A 95 -15.00 -6.07 -5.77
CA LYS A 95 -15.27 -7.35 -6.43
C LYS A 95 -16.61 -7.92 -5.93
N ASN A 96 -17.18 -8.82 -6.72
CA ASN A 96 -18.35 -9.62 -6.33
C ASN A 96 -19.59 -8.83 -5.89
N ILE A 97 -19.74 -7.57 -6.33
CA ILE A 97 -20.94 -6.75 -6.13
C ILE A 97 -21.56 -6.39 -7.48
N THR A 98 -22.83 -6.73 -7.67
CA THR A 98 -23.60 -6.39 -8.89
C THR A 98 -24.18 -4.97 -8.83
N ASP A 99 -24.51 -4.49 -7.63
CA ASP A 99 -25.03 -3.13 -7.42
C ASP A 99 -23.88 -2.10 -7.55
N LYS A 100 -23.83 -1.45 -8.71
CA LYS A 100 -22.79 -0.46 -9.03
C LYS A 100 -22.79 0.75 -8.10
N THR A 101 -23.95 1.17 -7.60
CA THR A 101 -24.05 2.33 -6.70
C THR A 101 -23.45 1.99 -5.34
N LYS A 102 -23.73 0.80 -4.82
CA LYS A 102 -23.09 0.30 -3.59
C LYS A 102 -21.59 0.12 -3.76
N ALA A 103 -21.15 -0.51 -4.86
CA ALA A 103 -19.74 -0.67 -5.16
C ALA A 103 -19.00 0.69 -5.20
N GLN A 104 -19.59 1.70 -5.85
CA GLN A 104 -19.02 3.05 -5.89
C GLN A 104 -18.97 3.72 -4.52
N CYS A 105 -19.97 3.49 -3.66
CA CYS A 105 -19.96 4.02 -2.29
C CYS A 105 -18.76 3.46 -1.51
N TYR A 106 -18.56 2.14 -1.52
CA TYR A 106 -17.42 1.51 -0.85
C TYR A 106 -16.09 1.97 -1.42
N ALA A 107 -15.98 2.02 -2.75
CA ALA A 107 -14.78 2.52 -3.41
C ALA A 107 -14.44 3.94 -2.90
N LYS A 108 -15.40 4.85 -2.89
CA LYS A 108 -15.20 6.22 -2.39
C LYS A 108 -14.81 6.30 -0.92
N ALA A 109 -15.29 5.39 -0.08
CA ALA A 109 -14.88 5.34 1.32
C ALA A 109 -13.41 4.90 1.42
N ILE A 110 -13.02 3.84 0.72
CA ILE A 110 -11.64 3.33 0.72
C ILE A 110 -10.68 4.30 0.03
N GLU A 111 -11.11 5.03 -1.00
CA GLU A 111 -10.29 6.01 -1.73
C GLU A 111 -9.81 7.17 -0.85
N LYS A 112 -10.51 7.46 0.26
CA LYS A 112 -10.11 8.47 1.25
C LYS A 112 -8.96 8.03 2.16
N THR A 113 -8.63 6.74 2.14
CA THR A 113 -7.53 6.21 2.95
C THR A 113 -6.18 6.63 2.38
N LYS A 114 -5.22 6.77 3.28
CA LYS A 114 -3.80 6.87 2.94
C LYS A 114 -3.08 5.72 3.62
N GLY A 115 -2.19 5.07 2.89
CA GLY A 115 -1.43 3.94 3.38
C GLY A 115 -0.07 3.86 2.69
N PRO A 116 0.72 2.83 3.02
CA PRO A 116 2.00 2.58 2.35
C PRO A 116 1.78 2.35 0.85
N LEU A 117 2.76 2.71 0.03
CA LEU A 117 2.69 2.48 -1.42
C LEU A 117 2.61 0.97 -1.71
N GLY A 118 1.78 0.62 -2.68
CA GLY A 118 1.59 -0.77 -3.10
C GLY A 118 0.12 -1.14 -3.29
N THR A 119 -0.11 -2.43 -3.53
CA THR A 119 -1.43 -3.00 -3.83
C THR A 119 -1.81 -4.00 -2.74
N CYS A 120 -3.07 -3.94 -2.32
CA CYS A 120 -3.66 -4.87 -1.38
C CYS A 120 -4.99 -5.40 -1.90
N SER A 121 -5.39 -6.57 -1.41
CA SER A 121 -6.72 -7.12 -1.57
C SER A 121 -7.15 -7.86 -0.32
N GLY A 122 -8.45 -7.90 -0.07
CA GLY A 122 -8.99 -8.60 1.10
C GLY A 122 -10.49 -8.39 1.23
N GLN A 123 -11.05 -9.07 2.21
CA GLN A 123 -12.47 -9.03 2.52
C GLN A 123 -12.69 -8.17 3.77
N ILE A 124 -13.28 -7.00 3.60
CA ILE A 124 -13.60 -6.07 4.68
C ILE A 124 -14.94 -6.46 5.28
N ILE A 125 -14.97 -6.80 6.57
CA ILE A 125 -16.18 -7.25 7.27
C ILE A 125 -16.83 -6.08 7.99
N LEU A 126 -17.95 -5.57 7.48
CA LEU A 126 -18.66 -4.48 8.14
C LEU A 126 -19.32 -4.97 9.43
N PRO A 127 -19.08 -4.31 10.58
CA PRO A 127 -19.70 -4.65 11.85
C PRO A 127 -21.09 -4.03 12.02
#